data_AF-A0A3C0I139-F1
#
_entry.id   AF-A0A3C0I139-F1
#
_cell.length_a   1.000
_cell.length_b   1.000
_cell.length_c   1.000
_cell.angle_alpha   90.00
_cell.angle_beta   90.00
_cell.angle_gamma   90.00
#
_symmetry.space_group_name_H-M   'P 1'
#
loop_
_entity.id
_entity.type
_entity.pdbx_description
1 polymer ?
#
loop_
_entity_poly.entity_id
_entity_poly.type
_entity_poly.pdbx_seq_one_letter_code
_entity_poly.pdbx_strand_id
1 'polypeptide(L)'
;MSNNSTELETAKQFVKELCSRAENHRAVKHPYLQRLANGDVPNILGAIQDLTFQYHAYSDDFIRYLTATISLMKDREHRKELLKNLTEETGQVSPEDAEELKKIGIELEWVNGIAHPRLFIRFLDAIGIDDKYRNEHSYAEEALIWRDMFYNLCSKGEAAQALGAIGLGTENVVKFVYQPILQAIDRYLPNISRKDRVFFDLHAALDDEHGEVLTDIAIEYAKTEENRLRLKEGMLMALSIREAFFDSMERRADTMATA
;
A
#
# COMPACT_ATOMS: atom_id res chain seq x y z
N MET A 1 7.13 5.95 -38.34
CA MET A 1 7.73 5.06 -37.32
C MET A 1 8.65 5.80 -36.34
N SER A 2 9.28 6.93 -36.69
CA SER A 2 10.14 7.69 -35.75
C SER A 2 9.41 8.41 -34.61
N ASN A 3 8.16 8.86 -34.81
CA ASN A 3 7.43 9.66 -33.81
C ASN A 3 6.95 8.84 -32.59
N ASN A 4 6.49 7.60 -32.81
CA ASN A 4 5.99 6.73 -31.72
C ASN A 4 7.11 6.27 -30.78
N SER A 5 8.35 6.13 -31.29
CA SER A 5 9.49 5.72 -30.46
C SER A 5 9.90 6.82 -29.48
N THR A 6 9.85 8.09 -29.90
CA THR A 6 10.18 9.24 -29.05
C THR A 6 9.08 9.49 -28.00
N GLU A 7 7.81 9.30 -28.37
CA GLU A 7 6.68 9.43 -27.44
C GLU A 7 6.73 8.38 -26.32
N LEU A 8 6.96 7.11 -26.67
CA LEU A 8 7.08 6.04 -25.68
C LEU A 8 8.27 6.27 -24.73
N GLU A 9 9.42 6.70 -25.25
CA GLU A 9 10.58 6.98 -24.42
C GLU A 9 10.32 8.17 -23.47
N THR A 10 9.63 9.20 -23.96
CA THR A 10 9.21 10.34 -23.13
C THR A 10 8.25 9.90 -22.01
N ALA A 11 7.30 9.02 -22.32
CA ALA A 11 6.36 8.48 -21.34
C ALA A 11 7.07 7.65 -20.27
N LYS A 12 7.99 6.76 -20.69
CA LYS A 12 8.83 5.96 -19.78
C LYS A 12 9.65 6.83 -18.84
N GLN A 13 10.34 7.83 -19.39
CA GLN A 13 11.14 8.76 -18.60
C GLN A 13 10.28 9.56 -17.60
N PHE A 14 9.11 10.02 -18.03
CA PHE A 14 8.18 10.74 -17.16
C PHE A 14 7.68 9.87 -15.99
N VAL A 15 7.25 8.63 -16.26
CA VAL A 15 6.78 7.72 -15.19
C VAL A 15 7.91 7.37 -14.23
N LYS A 16 9.13 7.13 -14.74
CA LYS A 16 10.31 6.90 -13.91
C LYS A 16 10.61 8.07 -12.97
N GLU A 17 10.47 9.31 -13.45
CA GLU A 17 10.61 10.51 -12.62
C GLU A 17 9.52 10.60 -11.55
N LEU A 18 8.29 10.22 -11.86
CA LEU A 18 7.21 10.14 -10.87
C LEU A 18 7.48 9.08 -9.81
N CYS A 19 7.89 7.87 -10.18
CA CYS A 19 8.25 6.82 -9.22
C CYS A 19 9.37 7.29 -8.28
N SER A 20 10.46 7.84 -8.82
CA SER A 20 11.56 8.36 -8.01
C SER A 20 11.09 9.49 -7.08
N ARG A 21 10.19 10.37 -7.54
CA ARG A 21 9.60 11.40 -6.68
C ARG A 21 8.72 10.81 -5.58
N ALA A 22 7.93 9.78 -5.87
CA ALA A 22 7.07 9.11 -4.90
C ALA A 22 7.91 8.44 -3.80
N GLU A 23 8.95 7.69 -4.18
CA GLU A 23 9.89 7.02 -3.27
C GLU A 23 10.59 8.00 -2.31
N ASN A 24 10.82 9.24 -2.77
CA ASN A 24 11.47 10.29 -1.98
C ASN A 24 10.48 11.23 -1.27
N HIS A 25 9.18 10.97 -1.36
CA HIS A 25 8.16 11.79 -0.72
C HIS A 25 8.17 11.61 0.82
N ARG A 26 7.81 12.67 1.56
CA ARG A 26 7.73 12.63 3.05
C ARG A 26 6.78 11.55 3.55
N ALA A 27 5.67 11.31 2.87
CA ALA A 27 4.75 10.20 3.15
C ALA A 27 5.43 8.82 3.20
N VAL A 28 6.47 8.59 2.38
CA VAL A 28 7.21 7.32 2.32
C VAL A 28 8.36 7.31 3.32
N LYS A 29 9.04 8.46 3.46
CA LYS A 29 10.16 8.65 4.39
C LYS A 29 9.74 9.37 5.67
N HIS A 30 8.54 9.08 6.18
CA HIS A 30 7.95 9.88 7.25
C HIS A 30 8.78 9.72 8.54
N PRO A 31 9.13 10.81 9.26
CA PRO A 31 9.92 10.73 10.49
C PRO A 31 9.36 9.75 11.52
N TYR A 32 8.04 9.73 11.68
CA TYR A 32 7.33 8.77 12.53
C TYR A 32 7.70 7.31 12.27
N LEU A 33 7.82 6.88 11.00
CA LEU A 33 8.15 5.49 10.67
C LEU A 33 9.55 5.11 11.16
N GLN A 34 10.51 6.04 11.05
CA GLN A 34 11.87 5.84 11.57
C GLN A 34 11.89 5.82 13.10
N ARG A 35 11.13 6.70 13.74
CA ARG A 35 10.96 6.69 15.19
C ARG A 35 10.36 5.38 15.68
N LEU A 36 9.35 4.86 14.98
CA LEU A 36 8.75 3.56 15.30
C LEU A 36 9.77 2.42 15.16
N ALA A 37 10.50 2.36 14.04
CA ALA A 37 11.55 1.36 13.81
C ALA A 37 12.64 1.40 14.89
N ASN A 38 12.99 2.60 15.38
CA ASN A 38 14.00 2.80 16.41
C ASN A 38 13.47 2.66 17.83
N GLY A 39 12.15 2.65 18.05
CA GLY A 39 11.56 2.70 19.39
C GLY A 39 11.61 4.08 20.05
N ASP A 40 11.81 5.14 19.26
CA ASP A 40 11.91 6.54 19.72
C ASP A 40 10.52 7.18 19.95
N VAL A 41 9.68 6.46 20.69
CA VAL A 41 8.31 6.86 21.06
C VAL A 41 8.03 6.48 22.53
N PRO A 42 7.14 7.19 23.24
CA PRO A 42 6.87 6.94 24.67
C PRO A 42 6.41 5.51 24.98
N ASN A 43 5.61 4.91 24.10
CA ASN A 43 5.08 3.56 24.26
C ASN A 43 5.16 2.82 22.91
N ILE A 44 6.23 2.06 22.71
CA ILE A 44 6.47 1.39 21.42
C ILE A 44 5.45 0.31 21.09
N LEU A 45 5.03 -0.49 22.07
CA LEU A 45 4.02 -1.53 21.84
C LEU A 45 2.67 -0.92 21.49
N GLY A 46 2.24 0.09 22.25
CA GLY A 46 1.03 0.86 21.98
C GLY A 46 1.08 1.58 20.63
N ALA A 47 2.24 2.13 20.23
CA ALA A 47 2.41 2.79 18.94
C ALA A 47 2.31 1.82 17.76
N ILE A 48 2.87 0.60 17.87
CA ILE A 48 2.72 -0.43 16.83
C ILE A 48 1.26 -0.88 16.73
N GLN A 49 0.62 -1.14 17.88
CA GLN A 49 -0.79 -1.52 17.95
C GLN A 49 -1.69 -0.44 17.34
N ASP A 50 -1.53 0.82 17.75
CA ASP A 50 -2.34 1.93 17.24
C ASP A 50 -2.09 2.17 15.76
N LEU A 51 -0.82 2.24 15.30
CA LEU A 51 -0.53 2.43 13.88
C LEU A 51 -1.20 1.35 13.03
N THR A 52 -1.03 0.08 13.38
CA THR A 52 -1.54 -1.03 12.56
C THR A 52 -3.05 -1.14 12.63
N PHE A 53 -3.67 -0.86 13.79
CA PHE A 53 -5.13 -0.77 13.89
C PHE A 53 -5.70 0.38 13.07
N GLN A 54 -5.11 1.59 13.15
CA GLN A 54 -5.59 2.71 12.34
C GLN A 54 -5.34 2.50 10.84
N TYR A 55 -4.20 1.91 10.47
CA TYR A 55 -3.86 1.59 9.08
C TYR A 55 -4.83 0.58 8.48
N HIS A 56 -5.36 -0.35 9.29
CA HIS A 56 -6.34 -1.34 8.85
C HIS A 56 -7.58 -0.71 8.20
N ALA A 57 -8.01 0.48 8.66
CA ALA A 57 -9.12 1.20 8.05
C ALA A 57 -8.92 1.46 6.54
N TYR A 58 -7.69 1.69 6.13
CA TYR A 58 -7.30 1.86 4.72
C TYR A 58 -7.10 0.52 4.01
N SER A 59 -6.33 -0.40 4.60
CA SER A 59 -5.95 -1.65 3.91
C SER A 59 -7.13 -2.60 3.68
N ASP A 60 -8.11 -2.61 4.58
CA ASP A 60 -9.32 -3.45 4.44
C ASP A 60 -10.13 -3.10 3.16
N ASP A 61 -10.04 -1.85 2.70
CA ASP A 61 -10.74 -1.36 1.52
C ASP A 61 -9.90 -1.48 0.22
N PHE A 62 -8.69 -2.06 0.24
CA PHE A 62 -7.79 -2.08 -0.91
C PHE A 62 -8.42 -2.72 -2.17
N ILE A 63 -9.09 -3.87 -2.01
CA ILE A 63 -9.83 -4.55 -3.08
C ILE A 63 -10.90 -3.61 -3.69
N ARG A 64 -11.53 -2.77 -2.88
CA ARG A 64 -12.53 -1.79 -3.35
C ARG A 64 -11.87 -0.65 -4.15
N TYR A 65 -10.70 -0.18 -3.72
CA TYR A 65 -9.92 0.82 -4.46
C TYR A 65 -9.50 0.33 -5.84
N LEU A 66 -8.97 -0.90 -5.89
CA LEU A 66 -8.54 -1.52 -7.14
C LEU A 66 -9.73 -1.77 -8.06
N THR A 67 -10.84 -2.30 -7.53
CA THR A 67 -12.08 -2.51 -8.30
C THR A 67 -12.63 -1.20 -8.87
N ALA A 68 -12.63 -0.12 -8.09
CA ALA A 68 -13.07 1.19 -8.53
C ALA A 68 -12.18 1.72 -9.67
N THR A 69 -10.86 1.59 -9.52
CA THR A 69 -9.89 2.00 -10.55
C THR A 69 -10.08 1.22 -11.85
N ILE A 70 -10.22 -0.11 -11.78
CA ILE A 70 -10.49 -0.98 -12.94
C ILE A 70 -11.76 -0.54 -13.66
N SER A 71 -12.78 -0.13 -12.91
CA SER A 71 -14.08 0.31 -13.48
C SER A 71 -13.99 1.60 -14.28
N LEU A 72 -12.99 2.46 -14.04
CA LEU A 72 -12.75 3.69 -14.79
C LEU A 72 -11.99 3.46 -16.10
N MET A 73 -11.28 2.33 -16.22
CA MET A 73 -10.43 2.03 -17.37
C MET A 73 -11.25 1.61 -18.60
N LYS A 74 -10.99 2.25 -19.74
CA LYS A 74 -11.66 1.93 -21.01
C LYS A 74 -11.02 0.74 -21.73
N ASP A 75 -9.69 0.68 -21.69
CA ASP A 75 -8.92 -0.38 -22.32
C ASP A 75 -9.24 -1.75 -21.68
N ARG A 76 -9.38 -2.78 -22.50
CA ARG A 76 -9.72 -4.13 -22.02
C ARG A 76 -8.51 -4.88 -21.51
N GLU A 77 -7.35 -4.70 -22.14
CA GLU A 77 -6.12 -5.37 -21.72
C GLU A 77 -5.62 -4.77 -20.41
N HIS A 78 -5.65 -3.43 -20.23
CA HIS A 78 -5.32 -2.82 -18.94
C HIS A 78 -6.19 -3.36 -17.79
N ARG A 79 -7.50 -3.50 -18.02
CA ARG A 79 -8.41 -4.08 -17.02
C ARG A 79 -8.09 -5.53 -16.74
N LYS A 80 -7.81 -6.32 -17.78
CA LYS A 80 -7.50 -7.74 -17.63
C LYS A 80 -6.24 -7.97 -16.82
N GLU A 81 -5.21 -7.15 -17.01
CA GLU A 81 -3.98 -7.21 -16.21
C GLU A 81 -4.26 -6.87 -14.75
N LEU A 82 -4.97 -5.77 -14.45
CA LEU A 82 -5.32 -5.44 -13.05
C LEU A 82 -6.29 -6.41 -12.38
N LEU A 83 -7.09 -7.16 -13.15
CA LEU A 83 -7.92 -8.23 -12.60
C LEU A 83 -7.06 -9.40 -12.06
N LYS A 84 -5.82 -9.58 -12.53
CA LYS A 84 -4.89 -10.56 -11.96
C LYS A 84 -4.46 -10.12 -10.56
N ASN A 85 -4.01 -8.87 -10.40
CA ASN A 85 -3.70 -8.31 -9.08
C ASN A 85 -4.92 -8.42 -8.14
N LEU A 86 -6.11 -8.08 -8.63
CA LEU A 86 -7.34 -8.23 -7.84
C LEU A 86 -7.60 -9.68 -7.40
N THR A 87 -7.27 -10.64 -8.25
CA THR A 87 -7.43 -12.08 -7.96
C THR A 87 -6.45 -12.51 -6.86
N GLU A 88 -5.20 -12.06 -6.92
CA GLU A 88 -4.21 -12.29 -5.88
C GLU A 88 -4.59 -11.66 -4.54
N GLU A 89 -5.06 -10.40 -4.54
CA GLU A 89 -5.55 -9.71 -3.33
C GLU A 89 -6.69 -10.46 -2.63
N THR A 90 -7.48 -11.25 -3.39
CA THR A 90 -8.54 -12.12 -2.84
C THR A 90 -8.03 -13.47 -2.33
N GLY A 91 -6.71 -13.70 -2.40
CA GLY A 91 -5.99 -14.85 -1.86
C GLY A 91 -5.65 -15.94 -2.88
N GLN A 92 -5.83 -15.72 -4.17
CA GLN A 92 -5.49 -16.73 -5.19
C GLN A 92 -4.02 -16.58 -5.61
N VAL A 93 -3.19 -17.53 -5.22
CA VAL A 93 -1.74 -17.52 -5.51
C VAL A 93 -1.48 -18.35 -6.75
N SER A 94 -0.80 -17.80 -7.75
CA SER A 94 -0.43 -18.57 -8.95
C SER A 94 0.68 -19.58 -8.66
N PRO A 95 0.87 -20.63 -9.48
CA PRO A 95 2.00 -21.54 -9.34
C PRO A 95 3.37 -20.84 -9.42
N GLU A 96 3.46 -19.79 -10.22
CA GLU A 96 4.65 -18.95 -10.35
C GLU A 96 4.93 -18.20 -9.03
N ASP A 97 3.93 -17.50 -8.48
CA ASP A 97 4.03 -16.79 -7.21
C ASP A 97 4.37 -17.73 -6.05
N ALA A 98 3.80 -18.94 -6.06
CA ALA A 98 4.05 -19.95 -5.04
C ALA A 98 5.54 -20.32 -4.94
N GLU A 99 6.26 -20.36 -6.06
CA GLU A 99 7.69 -20.65 -6.08
C GLU A 99 8.51 -19.43 -5.60
N GLU A 100 8.12 -18.21 -5.93
CA GLU A 100 8.77 -16.99 -5.40
C GLU A 100 8.56 -16.83 -3.89
N LEU A 101 7.34 -17.05 -3.40
CA LEU A 101 7.01 -17.07 -1.98
C LEU A 101 7.90 -18.04 -1.20
N LYS A 102 8.11 -19.24 -1.75
CA LYS A 102 8.96 -20.25 -1.13
C LYS A 102 10.42 -19.81 -1.03
N LYS A 103 10.96 -19.10 -2.04
CA LYS A 103 12.35 -18.57 -2.00
C LYS A 103 12.56 -17.57 -0.88
N ILE A 104 11.53 -16.78 -0.54
CA ILE A 104 11.57 -15.83 0.59
C ILE A 104 11.09 -16.46 1.92
N GLY A 105 10.81 -17.76 1.93
CA GLY A 105 10.42 -18.54 3.10
C GLY A 105 9.00 -18.23 3.61
N ILE A 106 8.09 -17.87 2.70
CA ILE A 106 6.65 -17.82 2.96
C ILE A 106 6.04 -19.14 2.48
N GLU A 107 5.41 -19.87 3.40
CA GLU A 107 4.74 -21.12 3.05
C GLU A 107 3.40 -20.83 2.34
N LEU A 108 3.13 -21.54 1.26
CA LEU A 108 1.91 -21.35 0.44
C LEU A 108 0.63 -21.45 1.28
N GLU A 109 0.59 -22.36 2.26
CA GLU A 109 -0.55 -22.54 3.17
C GLU A 109 -0.82 -21.33 4.09
N TRP A 110 0.11 -20.39 4.23
CA TRP A 110 -0.09 -19.19 5.04
C TRP A 110 -0.90 -18.13 4.32
N VAL A 111 -1.00 -18.20 2.98
CA VAL A 111 -1.49 -17.13 2.11
C VAL A 111 -2.52 -17.61 1.08
N ASN A 112 -2.37 -18.82 0.53
CA ASN A 112 -3.27 -19.32 -0.51
C ASN A 112 -4.68 -19.57 0.02
N GLY A 113 -5.68 -19.07 -0.71
CA GLY A 113 -7.08 -19.05 -0.32
C GLY A 113 -7.43 -18.02 0.76
N ILE A 114 -6.50 -17.14 1.15
CA ILE A 114 -6.69 -16.15 2.21
C ILE A 114 -6.48 -14.74 1.65
N ALA A 115 -7.56 -13.98 1.55
CA ALA A 115 -7.50 -12.60 1.08
C ALA A 115 -6.57 -11.73 1.97
N HIS A 116 -5.89 -10.77 1.36
CA HIS A 116 -4.93 -9.90 2.06
C HIS A 116 -5.53 -9.17 3.28
N PRO A 117 -6.78 -8.64 3.25
CA PRO A 117 -7.41 -8.10 4.44
C PRO A 117 -7.51 -9.10 5.61
N ARG A 118 -7.72 -10.39 5.32
CA ARG A 118 -7.73 -11.45 6.35
C ARG A 118 -6.33 -11.74 6.90
N LEU A 119 -5.29 -11.62 6.08
CA LEU A 119 -3.90 -11.71 6.56
C LEU A 119 -3.58 -10.55 7.51
N PHE A 120 -4.07 -9.34 7.21
CA PHE A 120 -3.93 -8.18 8.11
C PHE A 120 -4.67 -8.41 9.44
N ILE A 121 -5.92 -8.88 9.38
CA ILE A 121 -6.69 -9.23 10.60
C ILE A 121 -5.96 -10.27 11.45
N ARG A 122 -5.35 -11.30 10.83
CA ARG A 122 -4.55 -12.29 11.55
C ARG A 122 -3.39 -11.66 12.31
N PHE A 123 -2.71 -10.68 11.71
CA PHE A 123 -1.68 -9.92 12.41
C PHE A 123 -2.26 -9.14 13.60
N LEU A 124 -3.38 -8.44 13.42
CA LEU A 124 -4.06 -7.70 14.50
C LEU A 124 -4.45 -8.61 15.67
N ASP A 125 -5.03 -9.78 15.38
CA ASP A 125 -5.38 -10.77 16.40
C ASP A 125 -4.13 -11.22 17.19
N ALA A 126 -3.01 -11.46 16.49
CA ALA A 126 -1.76 -11.91 17.11
C ALA A 126 -1.12 -10.86 18.03
N ILE A 127 -1.36 -9.57 17.80
CA ILE A 127 -0.89 -8.47 18.67
C ILE A 127 -1.93 -8.03 19.71
N GLY A 128 -3.02 -8.78 19.89
CA GLY A 128 -4.05 -8.53 20.90
C GLY A 128 -5.13 -7.51 20.51
N ILE A 129 -5.23 -7.17 19.22
CA ILE A 129 -6.29 -6.33 18.65
C ILE A 129 -7.33 -7.25 18.02
N ASP A 130 -7.96 -8.07 18.87
CA ASP A 130 -8.92 -9.10 18.46
C ASP A 130 -10.30 -8.52 18.06
N ASP A 131 -11.24 -9.39 17.71
CA ASP A 131 -12.61 -9.00 17.37
C ASP A 131 -13.27 -8.16 18.47
N LYS A 132 -13.02 -8.44 19.74
CA LYS A 132 -13.60 -7.68 20.84
C LYS A 132 -13.04 -6.26 20.84
N TYR A 133 -11.71 -6.12 20.77
CA TYR A 133 -11.07 -4.80 20.68
C TYR A 133 -11.61 -4.00 19.51
N ARG A 134 -11.65 -4.58 18.30
CA ARG A 134 -12.10 -3.90 17.08
C ARG A 134 -13.57 -3.47 17.12
N ASN A 135 -14.42 -4.17 17.89
CA ASN A 135 -15.81 -3.78 18.09
C ASN A 135 -16.01 -2.73 19.18
N GLU A 136 -15.10 -2.65 20.16
CA GLU A 136 -15.17 -1.70 21.28
C GLU A 136 -14.44 -0.37 20.98
N HIS A 137 -13.56 -0.35 19.98
CA HIS A 137 -12.75 0.82 19.63
C HIS A 137 -13.02 1.27 18.20
N SER A 138 -13.27 2.56 18.02
CA SER A 138 -13.42 3.18 16.70
C SER A 138 -12.06 3.58 16.14
N TYR A 139 -11.96 3.60 14.81
CA TYR A 139 -10.85 4.27 14.12
C TYR A 139 -10.84 5.77 14.43
N ALA A 140 -9.66 6.37 14.40
CA ALA A 140 -9.46 7.80 14.43
C ALA A 140 -10.06 8.48 13.20
N GLU A 141 -10.48 9.73 13.35
CA GLU A 141 -11.06 10.51 12.25
C GLU A 141 -10.11 10.60 11.06
N GLU A 142 -8.81 10.82 11.30
CA GLU A 142 -7.80 10.90 10.23
C GLU A 142 -7.66 9.60 9.43
N ALA A 143 -7.83 8.43 10.07
CA ALA A 143 -7.80 7.13 9.39
C ALA A 143 -9.03 6.95 8.48
N LEU A 144 -10.22 7.33 8.98
CA LEU A 144 -11.46 7.28 8.20
C LEU A 144 -11.43 8.28 7.02
N ILE A 145 -10.94 9.50 7.26
CA ILE A 145 -10.75 10.52 6.24
C ILE A 145 -9.79 10.01 5.17
N TRP A 146 -8.67 9.39 5.56
CA TRP A 146 -7.73 8.83 4.59
C TRP A 146 -8.39 7.77 3.72
N ARG A 147 -9.04 6.77 4.34
CA ARG A 147 -9.79 5.72 3.62
C ARG A 147 -10.79 6.31 2.63
N ASP A 148 -11.61 7.25 3.07
CA ASP A 148 -12.71 7.80 2.26
C ASP A 148 -12.20 8.71 1.13
N MET A 149 -11.18 9.54 1.41
CA MET A 149 -10.55 10.36 0.37
C MET A 149 -9.83 9.50 -0.67
N PHE A 150 -9.14 8.44 -0.25
CA PHE A 150 -8.49 7.51 -1.17
C PHE A 150 -9.50 6.74 -2.01
N TYR A 151 -10.62 6.31 -1.43
CA TYR A 151 -11.74 5.74 -2.19
C TYR A 151 -12.25 6.71 -3.26
N ASN A 152 -12.44 7.98 -2.91
CA ASN A 152 -12.90 9.00 -3.85
C ASN A 152 -11.91 9.22 -5.00
N LEU A 153 -10.59 9.22 -4.72
CA LEU A 153 -9.55 9.28 -5.76
C LEU A 153 -9.68 8.12 -6.75
N CYS A 154 -9.93 6.90 -6.25
CA CYS A 154 -10.03 5.70 -7.07
C CYS A 154 -11.37 5.54 -7.80
N SER A 155 -12.44 6.22 -7.36
CA SER A 155 -13.81 6.00 -7.86
C SER A 155 -14.44 7.18 -8.60
N LYS A 156 -14.01 8.42 -8.32
CA LYS A 156 -14.59 9.64 -8.90
C LYS A 156 -13.65 10.37 -9.86
N GLY A 157 -12.36 10.05 -9.82
CA GLY A 157 -11.36 10.62 -10.71
C GLY A 157 -11.46 10.10 -12.14
N GLU A 158 -10.62 10.66 -13.00
CA GLU A 158 -10.35 10.06 -14.31
C GLU A 158 -9.45 8.83 -14.15
N ALA A 159 -9.49 7.90 -15.10
CA ALA A 159 -8.70 6.65 -15.02
C ALA A 159 -7.20 6.89 -14.79
N ALA A 160 -6.62 7.90 -15.43
CA ALA A 160 -5.22 8.28 -15.25
C ALA A 160 -4.92 8.79 -13.82
N GLN A 161 -5.86 9.51 -13.21
CA GLN A 161 -5.71 10.00 -11.84
C GLN A 161 -5.81 8.86 -10.83
N ALA A 162 -6.80 7.96 -11.00
CA ALA A 162 -6.94 6.77 -10.18
C ALA A 162 -5.69 5.87 -10.28
N LEU A 163 -5.17 5.68 -11.50
CA LEU A 163 -3.93 4.95 -11.75
C LEU A 163 -2.71 5.60 -11.10
N GLY A 164 -2.61 6.93 -11.13
CA GLY A 164 -1.58 7.67 -10.42
C GLY A 164 -1.63 7.44 -8.90
N ALA A 165 -2.84 7.38 -8.33
CA ALA A 165 -3.04 7.17 -6.90
C ALA A 165 -2.73 5.73 -6.44
N ILE A 166 -3.27 4.73 -7.14
CA ILE A 166 -3.09 3.31 -6.76
C ILE A 166 -1.75 2.74 -7.21
N GLY A 167 -1.29 3.05 -8.42
CA GLY A 167 -0.01 2.56 -8.94
C GLY A 167 1.16 3.32 -8.35
N LEU A 168 1.33 4.58 -8.78
CA LEU A 168 2.54 5.35 -8.47
C LEU A 168 2.58 5.82 -7.00
N GLY A 169 1.42 6.15 -6.44
CA GLY A 169 1.30 6.68 -5.08
C GLY A 169 1.13 5.62 -3.99
N THR A 170 0.92 4.35 -4.33
CA THR A 170 0.64 3.27 -3.35
C THR A 170 1.48 2.04 -3.62
N GLU A 171 1.17 1.28 -4.66
CA GLU A 171 1.83 0.00 -4.94
C GLU A 171 3.35 0.17 -5.13
N ASN A 172 3.77 1.17 -5.92
CA ASN A 172 5.20 1.43 -6.16
C ASN A 172 5.97 1.90 -4.91
N VAL A 173 5.28 2.29 -3.83
CA VAL A 173 5.93 2.81 -2.63
C VAL A 173 5.73 1.95 -1.39
N VAL A 174 4.85 0.94 -1.44
CA VAL A 174 4.39 0.19 -0.25
C VAL A 174 5.55 -0.50 0.47
N LYS A 175 6.48 -1.11 -0.27
CA LYS A 175 7.65 -1.78 0.31
C LYS A 175 8.49 -0.85 1.18
N PHE A 176 8.67 0.40 0.78
CA PHE A 176 9.46 1.37 1.54
C PHE A 176 8.72 1.85 2.80
N VAL A 177 7.39 1.88 2.77
CA VAL A 177 6.56 2.19 3.94
C VAL A 177 6.55 1.02 4.93
N TYR A 178 6.52 -0.22 4.43
CA TYR A 178 6.41 -1.42 5.27
C TYR A 178 7.74 -1.87 5.87
N GLN A 179 8.87 -1.60 5.23
CA GLN A 179 10.20 -1.90 5.78
C GLN A 179 10.40 -1.39 7.23
N PRO A 180 10.20 -0.10 7.57
CA PRO A 180 10.33 0.36 8.95
C PRO A 180 9.27 -0.22 9.91
N ILE A 181 8.07 -0.55 9.42
CA ILE A 181 7.03 -1.20 10.22
C ILE A 181 7.47 -2.63 10.57
N LEU A 182 7.98 -3.39 9.61
CA LEU A 182 8.55 -4.72 9.82
C LEU A 182 9.74 -4.69 10.78
N GLN A 183 10.63 -3.70 10.65
CA GLN A 183 11.73 -3.53 11.61
C GLN A 183 11.23 -3.33 13.04
N ALA A 184 10.15 -2.55 13.23
CA ALA A 184 9.53 -2.37 14.54
C ALA A 184 8.88 -3.67 15.05
N ILE A 185 8.15 -4.40 14.20
CA ILE A 185 7.56 -5.70 14.54
C ILE A 185 8.66 -6.68 14.96
N ASP A 186 9.73 -6.81 14.18
CA ASP A 186 10.84 -7.73 14.43
C ASP A 186 11.54 -7.44 15.77
N ARG A 187 11.74 -6.15 16.07
CA ARG A 187 12.50 -5.73 17.24
C ARG A 187 11.66 -5.76 18.53
N TYR A 188 10.39 -5.39 18.45
CA TYR A 188 9.57 -5.10 19.62
C TYR A 188 8.44 -6.10 19.85
N LEU A 189 8.14 -6.97 18.89
CA LEU A 189 7.15 -8.04 19.00
C LEU A 189 7.79 -9.43 18.77
N PRO A 190 8.75 -9.86 19.61
CA PRO A 190 9.57 -11.06 19.36
C PRO A 190 8.78 -12.38 19.34
N ASN A 191 7.54 -12.38 19.84
CA ASN A 191 6.67 -13.55 19.88
C ASN A 191 5.75 -13.67 18.65
N ILE A 192 5.77 -12.70 17.73
CA ILE A 192 4.94 -12.74 16.52
C ILE A 192 5.61 -13.63 15.49
N SER A 193 4.90 -14.68 15.07
CA SER A 193 5.40 -15.60 14.06
C SER A 193 5.42 -14.95 12.67
N ARG A 194 6.27 -15.45 11.77
CA ARG A 194 6.27 -15.03 10.35
C ARG A 194 4.90 -15.22 9.69
N LYS A 195 4.18 -16.29 10.07
CA LYS A 195 2.82 -16.54 9.59
C LYS A 195 1.88 -15.41 10.00
N ASP A 196 1.96 -14.93 11.23
CA ASP A 196 1.03 -13.91 11.73
C ASP A 196 1.29 -12.55 11.09
N ARG A 197 2.55 -12.19 10.84
CA ARG A 197 2.91 -10.93 10.16
C ARG A 197 3.01 -11.03 8.64
N VAL A 198 2.65 -12.17 8.04
CA VAL A 198 2.95 -12.46 6.62
C VAL A 198 2.40 -11.40 5.67
N PHE A 199 1.31 -10.71 6.04
CA PHE A 199 0.78 -9.59 5.27
C PHE A 199 1.89 -8.57 4.95
N PHE A 200 2.69 -8.18 5.94
CA PHE A 200 3.77 -7.23 5.72
C PHE A 200 4.95 -7.85 4.98
N ASP A 201 5.30 -9.11 5.30
CA ASP A 201 6.40 -9.81 4.62
C ASP A 201 6.13 -9.92 3.10
N LEU A 202 4.90 -10.24 2.68
CA LEU A 202 4.49 -10.29 1.28
C LEU A 202 4.79 -8.98 0.55
N HIS A 203 4.27 -7.88 1.07
CA HIS A 203 4.35 -6.55 0.43
C HIS A 203 5.71 -5.85 0.60
N ALA A 204 6.62 -6.41 1.39
CA ALA A 204 7.97 -5.86 1.59
C ALA A 204 9.08 -6.68 0.93
N ALA A 205 8.85 -7.99 0.70
CA ALA A 205 9.88 -8.94 0.27
C ALA A 205 9.68 -9.50 -1.15
N LEU A 206 8.49 -9.41 -1.73
CA LEU A 206 8.26 -9.82 -3.12
C LEU A 206 8.71 -8.71 -4.09
N ASP A 207 9.32 -9.13 -5.20
CA ASP A 207 9.63 -8.25 -6.32
C ASP A 207 8.31 -7.65 -6.86
N ASP A 208 8.33 -6.36 -7.25
CA ASP A 208 7.12 -5.53 -7.43
C ASP A 208 6.29 -5.90 -8.67
N GLU A 209 5.89 -7.14 -8.91
CA GLU A 209 5.08 -7.49 -10.10
C GLU A 209 3.80 -6.63 -10.18
N HIS A 210 3.18 -6.29 -9.04
CA HIS A 210 2.03 -5.39 -8.99
C HIS A 210 2.38 -3.96 -9.41
N GLY A 211 3.49 -3.45 -8.87
CA GLY A 211 4.01 -2.13 -9.20
C GLY A 211 4.44 -2.04 -10.66
N GLU A 212 5.02 -3.09 -11.22
CA GLU A 212 5.44 -3.19 -12.62
C GLU A 212 4.24 -3.14 -13.55
N VAL A 213 3.19 -3.95 -13.33
CA VAL A 213 1.96 -3.93 -14.15
C VAL A 213 1.32 -2.54 -14.13
N LEU A 214 1.18 -1.93 -12.95
CA LEU A 214 0.61 -0.59 -12.82
C LEU A 214 1.51 0.49 -13.46
N THR A 215 2.83 0.32 -13.40
CA THR A 215 3.82 1.19 -14.03
C THR A 215 3.74 1.10 -15.55
N ASP A 216 3.61 -0.10 -16.11
CA ASP A 216 3.46 -0.31 -17.56
C ASP A 216 2.17 0.32 -18.09
N ILE A 217 1.05 0.13 -17.38
CA ILE A 217 -0.20 0.82 -17.72
C ILE A 217 -0.02 2.34 -17.60
N ALA A 218 0.68 2.83 -16.57
CA ALA A 218 0.94 4.26 -16.42
C ALA A 218 1.78 4.83 -17.57
N ILE A 219 2.73 4.07 -18.11
CA ILE A 219 3.53 4.45 -19.29
C ILE A 219 2.62 4.59 -20.52
N GLU A 220 1.68 3.67 -20.71
CA GLU A 220 0.70 3.76 -21.80
C GLU A 220 -0.19 5.01 -21.69
N TYR A 221 -0.68 5.32 -20.48
CA TYR A 221 -1.43 6.55 -20.23
C TYR A 221 -0.57 7.81 -20.45
N ALA A 222 0.70 7.79 -20.02
CA ALA A 222 1.62 8.92 -20.07
C ALA A 222 2.04 9.35 -21.49
N LYS A 223 1.58 8.66 -22.55
CA LYS A 223 1.80 9.10 -23.95
C LYS A 223 1.21 10.50 -24.19
N THR A 224 0.08 10.85 -23.56
CA THR A 224 -0.51 12.19 -23.67
C THR A 224 -0.12 13.11 -22.51
N GLU A 225 0.02 14.41 -22.77
CA GLU A 225 0.35 15.41 -21.74
C GLU A 225 -0.75 15.54 -20.68
N GLU A 226 -2.02 15.47 -21.09
CA GLU A 226 -3.17 15.48 -20.18
C GLU A 226 -3.10 14.36 -19.14
N ASN A 227 -2.87 13.12 -19.59
CA ASN A 227 -2.76 11.97 -18.68
C ASN A 227 -1.51 12.06 -17.79
N ARG A 228 -0.40 12.64 -18.27
CA ARG A 228 0.78 12.89 -17.43
C ARG A 228 0.44 13.79 -16.24
N LEU A 229 -0.34 14.85 -16.47
CA LEU A 229 -0.81 15.73 -15.40
C LEU A 229 -1.70 14.97 -14.41
N ARG A 230 -2.63 14.14 -14.90
CA ARG A 230 -3.53 13.34 -14.06
C ARG A 230 -2.83 12.27 -13.25
N LEU A 231 -1.88 11.54 -13.83
CA LEU A 231 -1.03 10.57 -13.13
C LEU A 231 -0.29 11.23 -11.97
N LYS A 232 0.36 12.36 -12.25
CA LYS A 232 1.07 13.14 -11.22
C LYS A 232 0.13 13.65 -10.14
N GLU A 233 -1.05 14.15 -10.51
CA GLU A 233 -2.07 14.63 -9.58
C GLU A 233 -2.52 13.53 -8.63
N GLY A 234 -2.93 12.37 -9.17
CA GLY A 234 -3.36 11.22 -8.36
C GLY A 234 -2.28 10.71 -7.42
N MET A 235 -1.04 10.59 -7.91
CA MET A 235 0.12 10.20 -7.11
C MET A 235 0.35 11.16 -5.94
N LEU A 236 0.38 12.47 -6.21
CA LEU A 236 0.60 13.46 -5.17
C LEU A 236 -0.54 13.49 -4.15
N MET A 237 -1.79 13.38 -4.59
CA MET A 237 -2.94 13.34 -3.67
C MET A 237 -2.89 12.10 -2.76
N ALA A 238 -2.61 10.92 -3.31
CA ALA A 238 -2.44 9.69 -2.53
C ALA A 238 -1.34 9.84 -1.46
N LEU A 239 -0.18 10.36 -1.86
CA LEU A 239 0.95 10.59 -0.95
C LEU A 239 0.63 11.64 0.11
N SER A 240 0.00 12.77 -0.25
CA SER A 240 -0.33 13.84 0.70
C SER A 240 -1.34 13.39 1.75
N ILE A 241 -2.35 12.59 1.40
CA ILE A 241 -3.31 12.08 2.39
C ILE A 241 -2.65 11.05 3.31
N ARG A 242 -1.76 10.19 2.79
CA ARG A 242 -0.96 9.27 3.62
C ARG A 242 -0.03 10.03 4.57
N GLU A 243 0.58 11.13 4.12
CA GLU A 243 1.39 12.00 4.98
C GLU A 243 0.56 12.56 6.13
N ALA A 244 -0.64 13.10 5.87
CA ALA A 244 -1.53 13.60 6.90
C ALA A 244 -1.95 12.51 7.91
N PHE A 245 -2.16 11.27 7.43
CA PHE A 245 -2.38 10.12 8.30
C PHE A 245 -1.16 9.89 9.22
N PHE A 246 0.06 9.84 8.68
CA PHE A 246 1.24 9.65 9.53
C PHE A 246 1.54 10.81 10.48
N ASP A 247 1.23 12.06 10.10
CA ASP A 247 1.27 13.22 11.01
C ASP A 247 0.29 13.04 12.19
N SER A 248 -0.88 12.43 11.96
CA SER A 248 -1.81 12.08 13.05
C SER A 248 -1.25 10.97 13.94
N MET A 249 -0.60 9.98 13.35
CA MET A 249 -0.05 8.84 14.08
C MET A 249 1.14 9.23 14.95
N GLU A 250 1.97 10.15 14.47
CA GLU A 250 3.05 10.74 15.24
C GLU A 250 2.52 11.44 16.50
N ARG A 251 1.52 12.33 16.34
CA ARG A 251 0.89 13.03 17.46
C ARG A 251 0.27 12.05 18.46
N ARG A 252 -0.40 11.00 17.98
CA ARG A 252 -1.00 9.98 18.83
C ARG A 252 0.06 9.26 19.66
N ALA A 253 1.13 8.78 19.02
CA ALA A 253 2.24 8.13 19.70
C ALA A 253 2.91 9.04 20.74
N ASP A 254 3.09 10.33 20.45
CA ASP A 254 3.68 11.30 21.37
C ASP A 254 2.83 11.57 22.61
N THR A 255 1.52 11.37 22.52
CA THR A 255 0.57 11.57 23.64
C THR A 255 0.26 10.29 24.41
N MET A 256 0.77 9.14 23.99
CA MET A 256 0.58 7.88 24.73
C MET A 256 1.32 7.91 26.06
N ALA A 257 0.66 7.41 27.10
CA ALA A 257 1.31 7.19 28.38
C ALA A 257 2.47 6.19 28.20
N THR A 258 3.62 6.49 28.81
CA THR A 258 4.80 5.61 28.83
C THR A 258 4.42 4.22 29.36
N ALA A 259 4.88 3.18 28.68
CA ALA A 259 4.66 1.78 29.06
C ALA A 259 5.44 1.37 30.32
#